data_AF-A0A4Q3CHW3-F1
#
_entry.id   AF-A0A4Q3CHW3-F1
#
_cell.length_a   1.000
_cell.length_b   1.000
_cell.length_c   1.000
_cell.angle_alpha   90.00
_cell.angle_beta   90.00
_cell.angle_gamma   90.00
#
_symmetry.space_group_name_H-M   'P 1'
#
loop_
_entity.id
_entity.type
_entity.pdbx_description
1 polymer ?
#
loop_
_entity_poly.entity_id
_entity_poly.type
_entity_poly.pdbx_seq_one_letter_code
_entity_poly.pdbx_strand_id
1 'polypeptide(L)'
;MLKIGLTGNIGSGKTTVAKVFEVLGIPVFYADVAAKEVMTTDAALIAGVKHAFGEAAYLEDGNLNRKHIAGIVFNDTDELAKLNQISPSSNVKVGDVLVVPN
;
A
#
# COMPACT_ATOMS: atom_id res chain seq x y z
N MET A 1 -21.78 0.47 12.05
CA MET A 1 -20.99 -0.71 12.42
C MET A 1 -19.67 -0.29 13.02
N LEU A 2 -19.08 -1.13 13.87
CA LEU A 2 -17.86 -0.82 14.61
C LEU A 2 -16.62 -1.20 13.78
N LYS A 3 -15.69 -0.27 13.60
CA LYS A 3 -14.39 -0.52 12.96
C LYS A 3 -13.31 -0.56 14.02
N ILE A 4 -12.45 -1.57 13.95
CA ILE A 4 -11.35 -1.75 14.90
C ILE A 4 -10.05 -1.73 14.10
N GLY A 5 -9.05 -0.97 14.56
CA GLY A 5 -7.71 -0.96 13.99
C GLY A 5 -6.75 -1.75 14.88
N LEU A 6 -6.04 -2.71 14.32
CA LEU A 6 -5.04 -3.51 15.01
C LEU A 6 -3.64 -2.98 14.70
N THR A 7 -3.15 -2.06 15.51
CA THR A 7 -1.82 -1.45 15.37
C THR A 7 -0.78 -2.07 16.31
N GLY A 8 0.51 -1.84 16.03
CA GLY A 8 1.64 -2.35 16.79
C GLY A 8 2.94 -2.37 15.97
N ASN A 9 4.08 -2.49 16.63
CA ASN A 9 5.40 -2.50 15.98
C ASN A 9 5.61 -3.76 15.09
N ILE A 10 6.59 -3.70 14.20
CA ILE A 10 7.03 -4.87 13.42
C ILE A 10 7.41 -5.99 14.40
N GLY A 11 6.89 -7.20 14.17
CA GLY A 11 7.13 -8.36 15.03
C GLY A 11 6.25 -8.46 16.28
N SER A 12 5.31 -7.54 16.51
CA SER A 12 4.43 -7.57 17.70
C SER A 12 3.29 -8.60 17.65
N GLY A 13 3.25 -9.47 16.62
CA GLY A 13 2.24 -10.52 16.50
C GLY A 13 0.86 -10.08 15.95
N LYS A 14 0.75 -8.90 15.33
CA LYS A 14 -0.51 -8.38 14.75
C LYS A 14 -1.19 -9.39 13.82
N THR A 15 -0.42 -9.99 12.92
CA THR A 15 -0.92 -11.02 11.99
C THR A 15 -1.46 -12.26 12.71
N THR A 16 -0.91 -12.61 13.88
CA THR A 16 -1.43 -13.73 14.69
C THR A 16 -2.77 -13.38 15.31
N VAL A 17 -2.91 -12.18 15.87
CA VAL A 17 -4.18 -11.70 16.43
C VAL A 17 -5.24 -11.54 15.35
N ALA A 18 -4.87 -11.02 14.18
CA ALA A 18 -5.72 -10.92 13.00
C ALA A 18 -6.32 -12.29 12.59
N LYS A 19 -5.50 -13.34 12.54
CA LYS A 19 -5.96 -14.71 12.25
C LYS A 19 -6.95 -15.24 13.28
N VAL A 20 -6.81 -14.88 14.54
CA VAL A 20 -7.80 -15.25 15.57
C VAL A 20 -9.16 -14.60 15.28
N PHE A 21 -9.18 -13.33 14.88
CA PHE A 21 -10.42 -12.66 14.46
C PHE A 21 -11.06 -13.33 13.24
N GLU A 22 -10.27 -13.75 12.25
CA GLU A 22 -10.77 -14.49 11.09
C GLU A 22 -11.44 -15.82 11.49
N VAL A 23 -10.82 -16.58 12.41
CA VAL A 23 -11.38 -17.84 12.94
C VAL A 23 -12.71 -17.61 13.66
N LEU A 24 -12.89 -16.44 14.28
CA LEU A 24 -14.14 -16.04 14.94
C LEU A 24 -15.20 -15.52 13.95
N GLY A 25 -14.95 -15.57 12.64
CA GLY A 25 -15.87 -15.09 11.60
C GLY A 25 -15.88 -13.58 11.44
N ILE A 26 -14.91 -12.87 12.04
CA ILE A 26 -14.78 -11.42 11.89
C ILE A 26 -13.93 -11.15 10.65
N PRO A 27 -14.45 -10.38 9.67
CA PRO A 27 -13.69 -10.06 8.47
C PRO A 27 -12.49 -9.18 8.82
N VAL A 28 -11.34 -9.48 8.21
CA VAL A 28 -10.07 -8.78 8.41
C VAL A 28 -9.56 -8.21 7.09
N PHE A 29 -9.03 -6.98 7.17
CA PHE A 29 -8.52 -6.19 6.06
C PHE A 29 -7.05 -5.87 6.32
N TYR A 30 -6.18 -6.40 5.47
CA TYR A 30 -4.75 -6.14 5.55
C TYR A 30 -4.40 -4.93 4.70
N ALA A 31 -4.18 -3.79 5.36
CA ALA A 31 -3.96 -2.51 4.67
C ALA A 31 -2.73 -2.54 3.76
N ASP A 32 -1.63 -3.16 4.17
CA ASP A 32 -0.39 -3.15 3.39
C ASP A 32 -0.46 -4.04 2.15
N VAL A 33 -1.27 -5.11 2.22
CA VAL A 33 -1.52 -5.99 1.06
C VAL A 33 -2.34 -5.23 0.04
N ALA A 34 -3.45 -4.62 0.49
CA ALA A 34 -4.30 -3.80 -0.37
C ALA A 34 -3.54 -2.61 -0.98
N ALA A 35 -2.71 -1.92 -0.20
CA ALA A 35 -1.90 -0.82 -0.70
C ALA A 35 -0.91 -1.27 -1.79
N LYS A 36 -0.29 -2.46 -1.65
CA LYS A 36 0.59 -3.03 -2.68
C LYS A 36 -0.17 -3.42 -3.94
N GLU A 37 -1.37 -3.97 -3.79
CA GLU A 37 -2.20 -4.40 -4.92
C GLU A 37 -2.71 -3.20 -5.72
N VAL A 38 -3.13 -2.13 -5.05
CA VAL A 38 -3.59 -0.90 -5.70
C VAL A 38 -2.48 -0.27 -6.55
N MET A 39 -1.22 -0.34 -6.12
CA MET A 39 -0.08 0.15 -6.91
C MET A 39 0.13 -0.56 -8.25
N THR A 40 -0.44 -1.76 -8.46
CA THR A 40 -0.29 -2.53 -9.72
C THR A 40 -1.61 -2.79 -10.44
N THR A 41 -2.75 -2.44 -9.83
CA THR A 41 -4.08 -2.71 -10.40
C THR A 41 -4.86 -1.43 -10.72
N ASP A 42 -4.57 -0.31 -10.04
CA ASP A 42 -5.25 0.96 -10.28
C ASP A 42 -4.61 1.68 -11.47
N ALA A 43 -5.32 1.69 -12.61
CA ALA A 43 -4.87 2.33 -13.83
C ALA A 43 -4.60 3.84 -13.67
N ALA A 44 -5.35 4.55 -12.82
CA ALA A 44 -5.13 5.98 -12.58
C ALA A 44 -3.83 6.20 -11.78
N LEU A 45 -3.56 5.32 -10.82
CA LEU A 45 -2.35 5.38 -9.99
C LEU A 45 -1.11 4.97 -10.81
N ILE A 46 -1.22 3.93 -11.64
CA ILE A 46 -0.20 3.54 -12.61
C ILE A 46 0.11 4.69 -13.56
N ALA A 47 -0.92 5.33 -14.15
CA ALA A 47 -0.73 6.45 -15.04
C ALA A 47 -0.07 7.65 -14.32
N GLY A 48 -0.46 7.95 -13.08
CA GLY A 48 0.16 9.00 -12.28
C GLY A 48 1.64 8.74 -12.00
N VAL A 49 1.99 7.51 -11.62
CA VAL A 49 3.38 7.10 -11.39
C VAL A 49 4.18 7.14 -12.70
N LYS A 50 3.63 6.67 -13.83
CA LYS A 50 4.30 6.75 -15.14
C LYS A 50 4.48 8.18 -15.62
N HIS A 51 3.53 9.07 -15.36
CA HIS A 51 3.64 10.48 -15.70
C HIS A 51 4.74 11.18 -14.88
N ALA A 52 4.86 10.85 -13.59
CA ALA A 52 5.85 11.45 -12.71
C ALA A 52 7.27 10.88 -12.92
N PHE A 53 7.40 9.55 -13.08
CA PHE A 53 8.70 8.85 -13.04
C PHE A 53 9.10 8.19 -14.37
N GLY A 54 8.28 8.36 -15.41
CA GLY A 54 8.46 7.80 -16.75
C GLY A 54 7.90 6.38 -16.89
N GLU A 55 7.82 5.89 -18.13
CA GLU A 55 7.35 4.53 -18.44
C GLU A 55 8.18 3.44 -17.76
N ALA A 56 9.48 3.69 -17.53
CA ALA A 56 10.40 2.78 -16.86
C ALA A 56 10.11 2.58 -15.36
N ALA A 57 9.15 3.34 -14.80
CA ALA A 57 8.65 3.18 -13.44
C ALA A 57 7.92 1.84 -13.22
N TYR A 58 7.45 1.20 -14.29
CA TYR A 58 6.93 -0.16 -14.27
C TYR A 58 7.78 -1.06 -15.17
N LEU A 59 7.92 -2.30 -14.73
CA LEU A 59 8.52 -3.38 -15.49
C LEU A 59 7.52 -3.88 -16.55
N GLU A 60 8.01 -4.61 -17.55
CA GLU A 60 7.18 -5.17 -18.63
C GLU A 60 6.13 -6.17 -18.11
N ASP A 61 6.37 -6.77 -16.94
CA ASP A 61 5.45 -7.68 -16.25
C ASP A 61 4.34 -6.94 -15.47
N GLY A 62 4.31 -5.61 -15.51
CA GLY A 62 3.34 -4.76 -14.80
C GLY A 62 3.70 -4.49 -13.34
N ASN A 63 4.84 -5.00 -12.84
CA ASN A 63 5.29 -4.71 -11.49
C ASN A 63 6.01 -3.36 -11.40
N LEU A 64 5.91 -2.71 -10.24
CA LEU A 64 6.55 -1.44 -9.98
C LEU A 64 8.08 -1.60 -9.91
N ASN A 65 8.82 -0.85 -10.73
CA ASN A 65 10.27 -0.85 -10.77
C ASN A 65 10.84 -0.01 -9.61
N ARG A 66 10.86 -0.62 -8.42
CA ARG A 66 11.33 0.04 -7.19
C ARG A 66 12.75 0.56 -7.30
N LYS A 67 13.63 -0.11 -8.05
CA LYS A 67 15.02 0.35 -8.23
C LYS A 67 15.09 1.65 -9.02
N HIS A 68 14.32 1.75 -10.10
CA HIS A 68 14.25 2.97 -10.91
C HIS A 68 13.67 4.13 -10.11
N ILE A 69 12.53 3.91 -9.45
CA ILE A 69 11.89 4.95 -8.63
C ILE A 69 12.80 5.36 -7.47
N ALA A 70 13.40 4.40 -6.74
CA ALA A 70 14.36 4.68 -5.69
C ALA A 70 15.52 5.55 -6.18
N GLY A 71 16.08 5.25 -7.37
CA GLY A 71 17.15 6.05 -7.96
C GLY A 71 16.79 7.51 -8.22
N ILE A 72 15.51 7.83 -8.40
CA ILE A 72 15.00 9.18 -8.58
C ILE A 72 14.71 9.82 -7.21
N VAL A 73 13.87 9.19 -6.40
CA VAL A 73 13.35 9.80 -5.15
C VAL A 73 14.35 9.85 -4.00
N PHE A 74 15.41 9.02 -4.00
CA PHE A 74 16.47 9.15 -2.99
C PHE A 74 17.42 10.31 -3.30
N ASN A 75 17.45 10.79 -4.54
CA ASN A 75 18.30 11.89 -4.96
C ASN A 75 17.56 13.24 -4.96
N ASP A 76 16.22 13.23 -4.94
CA ASP A 76 15.39 14.42 -4.99
C ASP A 76 14.23 14.32 -3.98
N THR A 77 14.25 15.21 -2.99
CA THR A 77 13.24 15.29 -1.93
C THR A 77 11.87 15.76 -2.44
N ASP A 78 11.82 16.54 -3.51
CA ASP A 78 10.57 16.98 -4.12
C ASP A 78 9.91 15.83 -4.89
N GLU A 79 10.70 14.99 -5.55
CA GLU A 79 10.22 13.76 -6.19
C GLU A 79 9.72 12.72 -5.15
N LEU A 80 10.38 12.64 -3.99
CA LEU A 80 9.89 11.83 -2.87
C LEU A 80 8.53 12.33 -2.36
N ALA A 81 8.35 13.65 -2.27
CA ALA A 81 7.08 14.24 -1.87
C ALA A 81 5.97 13.94 -2.90
N LYS A 82 6.27 14.03 -4.21
CA LYS A 82 5.34 13.64 -5.28
C LYS A 82 4.96 12.16 -5.20
N LEU A 83 5.92 11.26 -5.00
CA LEU A 83 5.64 9.83 -4.84
C LEU A 83 4.70 9.57 -3.66
N ASN A 84 4.94 10.25 -2.53
CA ASN A 84 4.09 10.11 -1.34
C ASN A 84 2.67 10.63 -1.55
N GLN A 85 2.48 11.65 -2.40
CA GLN A 85 1.14 12.13 -2.77
C GLN A 85 0.39 11.16 -3.68
N ILE A 86 1.10 10.46 -4.56
CA ILE A 86 0.51 9.46 -5.46
C ILE A 86 0.23 8.14 -4.73
N SER A 87 0.96 7.86 -3.63
CA SER A 87 0.84 6.60 -2.89
C SER A 87 -0.56 6.37 -2.30
N PRO A 88 -1.13 5.16 -2.46
CA PRO A 88 -2.49 4.83 -2.01
C PRO A 88 -2.66 4.79 -0.49
N SER A 89 -1.58 4.94 0.30
CA SER A 89 -1.63 5.02 1.77
C SER A 89 -2.61 6.07 2.31
N SER A 90 -3.03 7.04 1.48
CA SER A 90 -3.98 8.09 1.82
C SER A 90 -5.46 7.78 1.55
N ASN A 91 -5.80 6.79 0.71
CA ASN A 91 -7.16 6.67 0.13
C ASN A 91 -7.82 5.28 0.21
N VAL A 92 -7.30 4.35 1.02
CA VAL A 92 -7.92 3.03 1.17
C VAL A 92 -9.24 3.15 1.96
N LYS A 93 -10.38 3.15 1.25
CA LYS A 93 -11.71 3.07 1.85
C LYS A 93 -11.97 1.67 2.36
N VAL A 94 -11.74 1.46 3.65
CA VAL A 94 -12.06 0.18 4.30
C VAL A 94 -13.51 0.20 4.78
N GLY A 95 -14.28 -0.81 4.36
CA GLY A 95 -15.62 -1.11 4.89
C GLY A 95 -15.59 -1.58 6.35
N ASP A 96 -16.46 -2.52 6.71
CA ASP A 96 -16.68 -2.98 8.08
C ASP A 96 -15.61 -3.97 8.61
N VAL A 97 -14.32 -3.64 8.43
CA VAL A 97 -13.24 -4.63 8.52
C VAL A 97 -12.15 -4.24 9.53
N LEU A 98 -11.59 -5.23 10.24
CA LEU A 98 -10.42 -5.05 11.11
C LEU A 98 -9.20 -4.66 10.28
N VAL A 99 -8.65 -3.46 10.47
CA VAL A 99 -7.50 -2.98 9.70
C VAL A 99 -6.20 -3.34 10.41
N VAL A 100 -5.36 -4.13 9.74
CA VAL A 100 -4.02 -4.49 10.23
C VAL A 100 -2.97 -3.79 9.35
N PRO A 101 -2.35 -2.68 9.80
CA PRO A 101 -1.16 -2.11 9.19
C PRO A 101 0.08 -2.87 9.66
N ASN A 102 1.22 -2.71 8.98
CA ASN A 102 2.49 -3.31 9.37
C ASN A 102 3.60 -2.27 9.45
#